data_AF-A0A812Q647-F1
#
_entry.id   AF-A0A812Q647-F1
#
_cell.length_a   1.000
_cell.length_b   1.000
_cell.length_c   1.000
_cell.angle_alpha   90.00
_cell.angle_beta   90.00
_cell.angle_gamma   90.00
#
_symmetry.space_group_name_H-M   'P 1'
#
loop_
_entity.id
_entity.type
_entity.pdbx_description
1 polymer ?
#
loop_
_entity_poly.entity_id
_entity_poly.type
_entity_poly.pdbx_seq_one_letter_code
_entity_poly.pdbx_strand_id
1 'polypeptide(L)'
;MEELSGDRRERLAARELAAPQVATFAERLQNREPCLLEELERAFRIVMVEGVRNAMIAAFQRLDLWPPQPPPPGIEDDDCCYEDVNSPVPVIAQRLYNDDVRRLLTVPCDGVQSPWLQRALTAAFIVDFATEVGLPSPEMPPTQQ
;
A
#
# COMPACT_ATOMS: atom_id res chain seq x y z
N MET A 1 -13.26 -6.50 34.17
CA MET A 1 -14.24 -5.90 33.21
C MET A 1 -14.23 -4.36 33.27
N GLU A 2 -13.18 -3.71 33.81
CA GLU A 2 -13.06 -2.24 33.91
C GLU A 2 -12.06 -1.61 32.91
N GLU A 3 -11.11 -2.37 32.36
CA GLU A 3 -10.09 -1.85 31.42
C GLU A 3 -10.66 -1.31 30.10
N LEU A 4 -11.79 -1.84 29.64
CA LEU A 4 -12.47 -1.41 28.41
C LEU A 4 -13.04 0.02 28.51
N SER A 5 -13.26 0.54 29.72
CA SER A 5 -13.81 1.90 29.96
C SER A 5 -12.71 2.98 29.87
N GLY A 6 -11.48 2.64 30.28
CA GLY A 6 -10.31 3.53 30.23
C GLY A 6 -9.86 3.81 28.80
N ASP A 7 -9.62 2.75 28.02
CA ASP A 7 -9.15 2.84 26.62
C ASP A 7 -10.11 3.67 25.75
N ARG A 8 -11.43 3.52 25.94
CA ARG A 8 -12.42 4.32 25.22
C ARG A 8 -12.34 5.81 25.54
N ARG A 9 -12.14 6.17 26.81
CA ARG A 9 -12.05 7.57 27.25
C ARG A 9 -10.77 8.21 26.72
N GLU A 10 -9.66 7.48 26.74
CA GLU A 10 -8.37 7.94 26.19
C GLU A 10 -8.46 8.20 24.68
N ARG A 11 -9.09 7.30 23.92
CA ARG A 11 -9.31 7.49 22.47
C ARG A 11 -10.19 8.70 22.17
N LEU A 12 -11.22 8.95 22.98
CA LEU A 12 -12.08 10.13 22.83
C LEU A 12 -11.29 11.41 23.09
N ALA A 13 -10.54 11.48 24.19
CA ALA A 13 -9.70 12.63 24.50
C ALA A 13 -8.65 12.88 23.39
N ALA A 14 -7.99 11.83 22.89
CA ALA A 14 -7.05 11.94 21.78
C ALA A 14 -7.71 12.46 20.50
N ARG A 15 -8.93 12.00 20.19
CA ARG A 15 -9.70 12.50 19.04
C ARG A 15 -10.08 13.97 19.20
N GLU A 16 -10.53 14.39 20.37
CA GLU A 16 -10.84 15.80 20.66
C GLU A 16 -9.61 16.69 20.52
N LEU A 17 -8.45 16.21 20.98
CA LEU A 17 -7.18 16.91 20.85
C LEU A 17 -6.68 17.02 19.40
N ALA A 18 -6.94 16.01 18.56
CA ALA A 18 -6.51 15.96 17.16
C ALA A 18 -7.48 16.66 16.18
N ALA A 19 -8.74 16.85 16.59
CA ALA A 19 -9.78 17.42 15.75
C ALA A 19 -9.40 18.76 15.07
N PRO A 20 -8.81 19.75 15.76
CA PRO A 20 -8.48 21.02 15.10
C PRO A 20 -7.37 20.88 14.04
N GLN A 21 -6.40 20.00 14.25
CA GLN A 21 -5.33 19.74 13.28
C GLN A 21 -5.88 19.01 12.05
N VAL A 22 -6.78 18.05 12.25
CA VAL A 22 -7.47 17.37 11.14
C VAL A 22 -8.31 18.36 10.33
N ALA A 23 -9.06 19.25 10.99
CA ALA A 23 -9.83 20.28 10.31
C ALA A 23 -8.95 21.25 9.51
N THR A 24 -7.84 21.69 10.10
CA THR A 24 -6.86 22.54 9.41
C THR A 24 -6.28 21.84 8.19
N PHE A 25 -5.91 20.56 8.31
CA PHE A 25 -5.36 19.80 7.19
C PHE A 25 -6.40 19.58 6.08
N ALA A 26 -7.66 19.29 6.44
CA ALA A 26 -8.77 19.16 5.50
C ALA A 26 -8.99 20.47 4.71
N GLU A 27 -9.00 21.61 5.38
CA GLU A 27 -9.14 22.93 4.74
C GLU A 27 -7.99 23.19 3.76
N ARG A 28 -6.74 22.95 4.17
CA ARG A 28 -5.56 23.12 3.31
C ARG A 28 -5.61 22.23 2.07
N LEU A 29 -6.08 20.99 2.23
CA LEU A 29 -6.23 20.06 1.12
C LEU A 29 -7.36 20.49 0.17
N GLN A 30 -8.50 20.95 0.70
CA GLN A 30 -9.61 21.51 -0.09
C GLN A 30 -9.20 22.78 -0.85
N ASN A 31 -8.32 23.60 -0.26
CA ASN A 31 -7.69 24.75 -0.90
C ASN A 31 -6.60 24.37 -1.90
N ARG A 32 -6.38 23.07 -2.15
CA ARG A 32 -5.46 22.55 -3.17
C ARG A 32 -4.03 23.04 -2.99
N GLU A 33 -3.54 23.08 -1.75
CA GLU A 33 -2.15 23.42 -1.48
C GLU A 33 -1.20 22.48 -2.27
N PRO A 34 -0.28 23.02 -3.10
CA PRO A 34 0.51 22.20 -4.03
C PRO A 34 1.29 21.06 -3.38
N CYS A 35 1.94 21.32 -2.24
CA CYS A 35 2.72 20.29 -1.54
C CYS A 35 1.85 19.14 -1.01
N LEU A 36 0.59 19.40 -0.67
CA LEU A 36 -0.33 18.35 -0.23
C LEU A 36 -0.85 17.53 -1.41
N LEU A 37 -1.08 18.17 -2.56
CA LEU A 37 -1.48 17.48 -3.79
C LEU A 37 -0.36 16.57 -4.30
N GLU A 38 0.90 17.02 -4.26
CA GLU A 38 2.06 16.20 -4.63
C GLU A 38 2.17 14.92 -3.78
N GLU A 39 1.95 15.04 -2.46
CA GLU A 39 1.95 13.88 -1.55
C GLU A 39 0.72 12.97 -1.77
N LEU A 40 -0.45 13.54 -2.06
CA LEU A 40 -1.64 12.78 -2.43
C LEU A 40 -1.41 11.96 -3.71
N GLU A 41 -0.83 12.57 -4.75
CA GLU A 41 -0.47 11.86 -5.99
C GLU A 41 0.53 10.73 -5.73
N ARG A 42 1.52 10.98 -4.86
CA ARG A 42 2.51 9.96 -4.47
C ARG A 42 1.85 8.81 -3.72
N ALA A 43 0.96 9.11 -2.78
CA ALA A 43 0.18 8.12 -2.05
C ALA A 43 -0.69 7.30 -3.01
N PHE A 44 -1.40 7.96 -3.92
CA PHE A 44 -2.23 7.30 -4.93
C PHE A 44 -1.42 6.32 -5.79
N ARG A 45 -0.23 6.71 -6.28
CA ARG A 45 0.66 5.81 -7.03
C ARG A 45 1.06 4.57 -6.22
N ILE A 46 1.35 4.73 -4.93
CA ILE A 46 1.70 3.60 -4.04
C ILE A 46 0.51 2.63 -3.93
N VAL A 47 -0.70 3.15 -3.70
CA VAL A 47 -1.93 2.34 -3.60
C VAL A 47 -2.19 1.59 -4.90
N MET A 48 -2.02 2.24 -6.05
CA MET A 48 -2.20 1.60 -7.35
C MET A 48 -1.20 0.46 -7.58
N VAL A 49 0.08 0.69 -7.33
CA VAL A 49 1.12 -0.34 -7.48
C VAL A 49 0.85 -1.52 -6.54
N GLU A 50 0.51 -1.26 -5.27
CA GLU A 50 0.21 -2.31 -4.31
C GLU A 50 -1.07 -3.09 -4.69
N GLY A 51 -2.08 -2.38 -5.22
CA GLY A 51 -3.31 -2.99 -5.73
C GLY A 51 -3.05 -3.94 -6.89
N VAL A 52 -2.27 -3.51 -7.89
CA VAL A 52 -1.85 -4.35 -9.03
C VAL A 52 -1.08 -5.58 -8.55
N ARG A 53 -0.09 -5.38 -7.67
CA ARG A 53 0.69 -6.46 -7.08
C ARG A 53 -0.20 -7.50 -6.40
N ASN A 54 -1.12 -7.07 -5.54
CA ASN A 54 -2.04 -7.97 -4.83
C ASN A 54 -2.99 -8.70 -5.78
N ALA A 55 -3.47 -8.03 -6.83
CA ALA A 55 -4.28 -8.65 -7.87
C ALA A 55 -3.51 -9.72 -8.65
N MET A 56 -2.23 -9.47 -8.99
CA MET A 56 -1.37 -10.46 -9.65
C MET A 56 -1.12 -11.69 -8.77
N ILE A 57 -0.85 -11.51 -7.47
CA ILE A 57 -0.70 -12.62 -6.53
C ILE A 57 -1.98 -13.48 -6.52
N ALA A 58 -3.14 -12.83 -6.34
CA ALA A 58 -4.42 -13.53 -6.34
C ALA A 58 -4.69 -14.26 -7.67
N ALA A 59 -4.31 -13.66 -8.81
CA ALA A 59 -4.45 -14.29 -10.12
C ALA A 59 -3.55 -15.53 -10.25
N PHE A 60 -2.28 -15.46 -9.85
CA PHE A 60 -1.38 -16.61 -9.90
C PHE A 60 -1.76 -17.73 -8.93
N GLN A 61 -2.29 -17.39 -7.75
CA GLN A 61 -2.88 -18.38 -6.85
C GLN A 61 -4.05 -19.13 -7.50
N ARG A 62 -4.93 -18.42 -8.22
CA ARG A 62 -6.07 -19.04 -8.91
C ARG A 62 -5.67 -19.89 -10.12
N LEU A 63 -4.47 -19.69 -10.66
CA LEU A 63 -3.91 -20.45 -11.78
C LEU A 63 -2.99 -21.59 -11.31
N ASP A 64 -2.91 -21.85 -10.00
CA ASP A 64 -1.99 -22.81 -9.39
C ASP A 64 -0.50 -22.55 -9.75
N LEU A 65 -0.15 -21.27 -9.91
CA LEU A 65 1.22 -20.79 -10.19
C LEU A 65 1.89 -20.21 -8.94
N TRP A 66 1.33 -20.38 -7.75
CA TRP A 66 1.81 -19.80 -6.50
C TRP A 66 1.84 -20.82 -5.33
N PRO A 67 3.00 -21.15 -4.76
CA PRO A 67 4.34 -20.78 -5.22
C PRO A 67 4.68 -21.47 -6.55
N PRO A 68 5.50 -20.87 -7.42
CA PRO A 68 5.90 -21.51 -8.68
C PRO A 68 6.71 -22.79 -8.43
N GLN A 69 6.27 -23.92 -9.00
CA GLN A 69 6.98 -25.20 -8.92
C GLN A 69 6.89 -25.98 -10.25
N PRO A 70 8.03 -26.37 -10.86
CA PRO A 70 9.40 -26.00 -10.48
C PRO A 70 9.71 -24.52 -10.79
N PRO A 71 10.71 -23.92 -10.12
CA PRO A 71 11.20 -22.60 -10.47
C PRO A 71 11.68 -22.54 -11.93
N PRO A 72 11.30 -21.52 -12.72
CA PRO A 72 11.83 -21.33 -14.06
C PRO A 72 13.36 -21.21 -14.05
N PRO A 73 14.07 -21.81 -15.04
CA PRO A 73 15.53 -21.73 -15.08
C PRO A 73 16.00 -20.31 -15.37
N GLY A 74 17.07 -19.88 -14.69
CA GLY A 74 17.74 -18.60 -14.94
C GLY A 74 17.12 -17.38 -14.24
N ILE A 75 16.22 -17.58 -13.28
CA ILE A 75 15.72 -16.52 -12.39
C ILE A 75 16.41 -16.67 -11.04
N GLU A 76 17.07 -15.61 -10.59
CA GLU A 76 17.74 -15.54 -9.29
C GLU A 76 16.71 -15.29 -8.17
N ASP A 77 16.99 -15.75 -6.94
CA ASP A 77 16.06 -15.62 -5.80
C ASP A 77 15.81 -14.16 -5.39
N ASP A 78 16.69 -13.23 -5.77
CA ASP A 78 16.57 -11.79 -5.52
C ASP A 78 16.02 -11.00 -6.73
N ASP A 79 15.81 -11.65 -7.89
CA ASP A 79 15.14 -11.03 -9.04
C ASP A 79 13.65 -10.82 -8.72
N CYS A 80 13.30 -9.55 -8.49
CA CYS A 80 11.97 -9.10 -8.14
C CYS A 80 11.32 -8.25 -9.26
N CYS A 81 11.82 -8.31 -10.50
CA CYS A 81 11.34 -7.48 -11.61
C CYS A 81 10.01 -7.99 -12.21
N TYR A 82 8.99 -8.17 -11.39
CA TYR A 82 7.71 -8.78 -11.82
C TYR A 82 6.86 -7.85 -12.69
N GLU A 83 7.16 -6.55 -12.72
CA GLU A 83 6.47 -5.57 -13.56
C GLU A 83 6.82 -5.68 -15.05
N ASP A 84 7.84 -6.47 -15.42
CA ASP A 84 8.15 -6.79 -16.82
C ASP A 84 7.16 -7.80 -17.41
N VAL A 85 6.01 -7.28 -17.84
CA VAL A 85 4.93 -8.06 -18.45
C VAL A 85 5.25 -8.62 -19.85
N ASN A 86 6.43 -8.31 -20.41
CA ASN A 86 6.89 -8.93 -21.67
C ASN A 86 7.52 -10.30 -21.43
N SER A 87 7.82 -10.65 -20.18
CA SER A 87 8.34 -11.96 -19.80
C SER A 87 7.26 -13.05 -19.85
N PRO A 88 7.62 -14.34 -20.01
CA PRO A 88 6.67 -15.44 -19.90
C PRO A 88 5.95 -15.47 -18.54
N VAL A 89 4.67 -15.84 -18.51
CA VAL A 89 3.85 -15.86 -17.28
C VAL A 89 4.52 -16.61 -16.10
N PRO A 90 5.13 -17.80 -16.28
CA PRO A 90 5.83 -18.46 -15.18
C PRO A 90 7.02 -17.67 -14.60
N VAL A 91 7.72 -16.90 -15.45
CA VAL A 91 8.82 -16.01 -15.03
C VAL A 91 8.29 -14.85 -14.20
N ILE A 92 7.19 -14.23 -14.64
CA ILE A 92 6.53 -13.15 -13.89
C ILE A 92 6.07 -13.66 -12.52
N ALA A 93 5.47 -14.86 -12.46
CA ALA A 93 5.04 -15.47 -11.21
C ALA A 93 6.21 -15.73 -10.24
N GLN A 94 7.36 -16.20 -10.75
CA GLN A 94 8.58 -16.38 -9.95
C GLN A 94 9.12 -15.07 -9.38
N ARG A 95 9.24 -14.03 -10.21
CA ARG A 95 9.72 -12.72 -9.75
C ARG A 95 8.79 -12.08 -8.72
N LEU A 96 7.47 -12.26 -8.89
CA LEU A 96 6.49 -11.75 -7.93
C LEU A 96 6.56 -12.52 -6.61
N TYR A 97 6.77 -13.84 -6.67
CA TYR A 97 6.99 -14.67 -5.49
C TYR A 97 8.26 -14.25 -4.74
N ASN A 98 9.35 -14.00 -5.45
CA ASN A 98 10.59 -13.48 -4.85
C ASN A 98 10.36 -12.13 -4.14
N ASP A 99 9.62 -11.20 -4.77
CA ASP A 99 9.25 -9.93 -4.14
C ASP A 99 8.43 -10.13 -2.85
N ASP A 100 7.46 -11.05 -2.87
CA ASP A 100 6.63 -11.35 -1.70
C ASP A 100 7.43 -11.94 -0.54
N VAL A 101 8.26 -12.95 -0.83
CA VAL A 101 9.17 -13.54 0.16
C VAL A 101 10.11 -12.47 0.73
N ARG A 102 10.70 -11.62 -0.12
CA ARG A 102 11.58 -10.53 0.32
C ARG A 102 10.86 -9.57 1.28
N ARG A 103 9.62 -9.18 0.97
CA ARG A 103 8.82 -8.29 1.84
C ARG A 103 8.47 -8.94 3.18
N LEU A 104 8.23 -10.26 3.19
CA LEU A 104 7.96 -11.05 4.40
C LEU A 104 9.21 -11.25 5.27
N LEU A 105 10.39 -11.39 4.67
CA LEU A 105 11.65 -11.55 5.41
C LEU A 105 12.19 -10.24 5.99
N THR A 106 11.72 -9.08 5.51
CA THR A 106 12.13 -7.75 5.97
C THR A 106 11.39 -7.31 7.25
N VAL A 107 10.68 -8.21 7.95
CA VAL A 107 10.01 -7.88 9.21
C VAL A 107 11.07 -7.56 10.28
N PRO A 108 11.10 -6.34 10.83
CA PRO A 108 12.11 -5.97 11.82
C PRO A 108 11.91 -6.75 13.14
N CYS A 109 13.01 -7.01 13.84
CA CYS A 109 13.03 -7.85 15.05
C CYS A 109 12.22 -7.30 16.23
N ASP A 110 11.74 -6.06 16.14
CA ASP A 110 11.00 -5.35 17.19
C ASP A 110 9.47 -5.57 17.12
N GLY A 111 9.00 -6.42 16.19
CA GLY A 111 7.57 -6.68 16.01
C GLY A 111 6.82 -5.55 15.31
N VAL A 112 7.53 -4.56 14.74
CA VAL A 112 6.94 -3.53 13.90
C VAL A 112 6.49 -4.14 12.57
N GLN A 113 5.41 -3.61 12.00
CA GLN A 113 4.92 -4.03 10.69
C GLN A 113 6.01 -3.87 9.62
N SER A 114 5.96 -4.72 8.57
CA SER A 114 6.85 -4.57 7.41
C SER A 114 6.81 -3.11 6.90
N PRO A 115 7.96 -2.45 6.68
CA PRO A 115 7.99 -1.06 6.22
C PRO A 115 7.18 -0.83 4.94
N TRP A 116 7.11 -1.84 4.08
CA TRP A 116 6.30 -1.85 2.86
C TRP A 116 4.80 -1.79 3.16
N LEU A 117 4.34 -2.63 4.10
CA LEU A 117 2.94 -2.66 4.53
C LEU A 117 2.56 -1.33 5.20
N GLN A 118 3.40 -0.83 6.12
CA GLN A 118 3.15 0.45 6.79
C GLN A 118 3.02 1.59 5.78
N ARG A 119 3.91 1.62 4.78
CA ARG A 119 3.87 2.62 3.69
C ARG A 119 2.59 2.51 2.86
N ALA A 120 2.18 1.30 2.49
CA ALA A 120 0.94 1.08 1.73
C ALA A 120 -0.31 1.49 2.52
N LEU A 121 -0.37 1.13 3.81
CA LEU A 121 -1.48 1.51 4.70
C LEU A 121 -1.56 3.03 4.90
N THR A 122 -0.41 3.69 5.08
CA THR A 122 -0.35 5.16 5.19
C THR A 122 -0.82 5.83 3.91
N ALA A 123 -0.38 5.31 2.75
CA ALA A 123 -0.80 5.84 1.46
C ALA A 123 -2.32 5.65 1.22
N ALA A 124 -2.86 4.47 1.56
CA ALA A 124 -4.30 4.21 1.49
C ALA A 124 -5.08 5.18 2.38
N PHE A 125 -4.64 5.38 3.63
CA PHE A 125 -5.26 6.35 4.53
C PHE A 125 -5.27 7.78 3.96
N ILE A 126 -4.18 8.23 3.34
CA ILE A 126 -4.10 9.56 2.72
C ILE A 126 -5.12 9.70 1.58
N VAL A 127 -5.24 8.68 0.73
CA VAL A 127 -6.18 8.66 -0.40
C VAL A 127 -7.63 8.64 0.08
N ASP A 128 -7.94 7.79 1.08
CA ASP A 128 -9.27 7.71 1.69
C ASP A 128 -9.64 9.03 2.37
N PHE A 129 -8.70 9.64 3.10
CA PHE A 129 -8.89 10.94 3.73
C PHE A 129 -9.20 12.03 2.70
N ALA A 130 -8.45 12.09 1.60
CA ALA A 130 -8.68 13.04 0.52
C ALA A 130 -10.08 12.88 -0.11
N THR A 131 -10.51 11.62 -0.27
CA THR A 131 -11.84 11.28 -0.77
C THR A 131 -12.92 11.76 0.20
N GLU A 132 -12.76 11.52 1.49
CA GLU A 132 -13.72 11.90 2.54
C GLU A 132 -13.88 13.43 2.65
N VAL A 133 -12.82 14.20 2.42
CA VAL A 133 -12.91 15.67 2.41
C VAL A 133 -13.40 16.25 1.08
N GLY A 134 -13.77 15.40 0.12
CA GLY A 134 -14.41 15.78 -1.14
C GLY A 134 -13.46 16.12 -2.29
N LEU A 135 -12.18 15.73 -2.22
CA LEU A 135 -11.30 15.84 -3.39
C LEU A 135 -11.54 14.69 -4.38
N PRO A 136 -11.47 14.95 -5.70
CA PRO A 136 -11.46 13.89 -6.68
C PRO A 136 -10.17 13.07 -6.57
N SER A 137 -10.27 11.78 -6.88
CA SER A 137 -9.08 10.94 -7.05
C SER A 137 -8.18 11.53 -8.14
N PRO A 138 -6.84 11.51 -7.97
CA PRO A 138 -5.91 11.84 -9.04
C PRO A 138 -6.21 11.00 -10.30
N GLU A 139 -6.00 11.59 -11.47
CA GLU A 139 -6.10 10.85 -12.73
C GLU A 139 -5.06 9.73 -12.77
N MET A 140 -5.45 8.57 -13.32
CA MET A 140 -4.49 7.49 -13.51
C MET A 140 -3.41 7.95 -14.50
N PRO A 141 -2.13 7.83 -14.14
CA PRO A 141 -1.04 8.18 -15.04
C PRO A 141 -1.13 7.31 -16.31
N PRO A 142 -0.72 7.84 -17.49
CA PRO A 142 -0.87 7.13 -18.76
C PRO A 142 -0.10 5.81 -18.83
N THR A 143 0.91 5.60 -17.98
CA THR A 143 1.62 4.31 -17.85
C THR A 143 0.78 3.21 -17.21
N GLN A 144 -0.39 3.54 -16.66
CA GLN A 144 -1.32 2.63 -15.99
C GLN A 144 -2.72 2.63 -16.63
N GLN A 145 -2.89 3.30 -17.78
CA GLN A 145 -4.11 3.24 -18.61
C GLN A 145 -4.02 2.12 -19.63
#